data_AF-A0A924C5W0-F1
#
_entry.id   AF-A0A924C5W0-F1
#
_cell.length_a   1.000
_cell.length_b   1.000
_cell.length_c   1.000
_cell.angle_alpha   90.00
_cell.angle_beta   90.00
_cell.angle_gamma   90.00
#
_symmetry.space_group_name_H-M   'P 1'
#
loop_
_entity.id
_entity.type
_entity.pdbx_description
1 polymer ?
#
loop_
_entity_poly.entity_id
_entity_poly.type
_entity_poly.pdbx_seq_one_letter_code
_entity_poly.pdbx_strand_id
1 'polypeptide(L)' 'MTIWPTSANIVPIGRRAYCLQNAAYDLRQHAIEGGNIEGWRLARRMRDADTLHQYRVVERELKIYLQRHSLSLSDVA' A
#
# COMPACT_ATOMS: atom_id res chain seq x y z
N MET A 1 -2.04 9.36 11.93
CA MET A 1 -0.97 9.97 11.11
C MET A 1 0.14 8.93 10.93
N THR A 2 -0.01 8.05 9.94
CA THR A 2 0.89 6.91 9.73
C THR A 2 2.07 7.38 8.87
N ILE A 3 3.24 7.58 9.49
CA ILE A 3 4.42 8.08 8.79
C ILE A 3 4.97 6.97 7.89
N TRP A 4 4.77 7.11 6.58
CA TRP A 4 5.28 6.17 5.60
C TRP A 4 6.82 6.26 5.49
N PRO A 5 7.52 5.13 5.54
CA PRO A 5 8.97 5.13 5.44
C PRO A 5 9.43 5.47 4.02
N THR A 6 10.12 6.60 3.88
CA THR A 6 10.78 6.98 2.62
C THR A 6 11.93 6.01 2.33
N SER A 7 12.20 5.77 1.04
CA SER A 7 13.21 4.83 0.54
C SER A 7 14.64 5.06 1.05
N ALA A 8 14.93 6.24 1.62
CA ALA A 8 16.22 6.62 2.19
C ALA A 8 16.45 6.18 3.65
N ASN A 9 15.38 5.83 4.39
CA ASN A 9 15.51 5.37 5.78
C ASN A 9 15.46 3.84 5.85
N ILE A 10 16.45 3.24 6.51
CA ILE A 10 16.47 1.82 6.87
C ILE A 10 15.37 1.61 7.92
N VAL A 11 14.15 1.44 7.44
CA VAL A 11 13.02 1.13 8.31
C VAL A 11 13.00 -0.37 8.53
N PRO A 12 12.93 -0.85 9.78
CA PRO A 12 12.87 -2.27 10.07
C PRO A 12 11.78 -2.93 9.23
N ILE A 13 12.06 -4.11 8.67
CA ILE A 13 11.13 -4.84 7.80
C ILE A 13 9.74 -4.96 8.46
N GLY A 14 9.69 -5.18 9.78
CA GLY A 14 8.44 -5.23 10.54
C GLY A 14 7.61 -3.94 10.50
N ARG A 15 8.23 -2.75 10.53
CA ARG A 15 7.50 -1.48 10.45
C ARG A 15 7.00 -1.18 9.04
N ARG A 16 7.75 -1.57 8.00
CA ARG A 16 7.27 -1.50 6.60
C ARG A 16 6.09 -2.44 6.39
N ALA A 17 6.21 -3.69 6.82
CA ALA A 17 5.15 -4.69 6.74
C ALA A 17 3.87 -4.19 7.43
N TYR A 18 4.00 -3.62 8.63
CA TYR A 18 2.87 -3.05 9.37
C TYR A 18 2.17 -1.91 8.61
N CYS A 19 2.91 -0.90 8.12
CA CYS A 19 2.31 0.20 7.36
C CYS A 19 1.64 -0.30 6.08
N LEU A 20 2.26 -1.26 5.39
CA LEU A 20 1.76 -1.80 4.13
C LEU A 20 0.52 -2.67 4.34
N GLN A 21 0.42 -3.39 5.45
CA GLN A 21 -0.78 -4.14 5.83
C GLN A 21 -1.97 -3.22 6.17
N ASN A 22 -1.74 -2.13 6.91
CA ASN A 22 -2.80 -1.15 7.20
C ASN A 22 -3.32 -0.50 5.91
N ALA A 23 -2.40 -0.06 5.06
CA ALA A 23 -2.76 0.50 3.77
C ALA A 23 -3.47 -0.50 2.84
N ALA A 24 -3.10 -1.79 2.91
CA ALA A 24 -3.80 -2.84 2.20
C ALA A 24 -5.25 -2.98 2.67
N TYR A 25 -5.48 -2.84 3.98
CA TYR A 25 -6.80 -2.89 4.57
C TYR A 25 -7.66 -1.71 4.10
N ASP A 26 -7.14 -0.48 4.21
CA ASP A 26 -7.87 0.72 3.82
C ASP A 26 -8.16 0.75 2.31
N LEU A 27 -7.17 0.40 1.48
CA LEU A 27 -7.34 0.27 0.04
C LEU A 27 -8.41 -0.77 -0.32
N ARG A 28 -8.48 -1.87 0.44
CA ARG A 28 -9.49 -2.91 0.22
C ARG A 28 -10.90 -2.41 0.55
N GLN A 29 -11.07 -1.67 1.64
CA GLN A 29 -12.37 -1.09 2.01
C GLN A 29 -12.84 -0.13 0.93
N HIS A 30 -11.99 0.83 0.54
CA HIS A 30 -12.29 1.76 -0.54
C HIS A 30 -12.59 1.07 -1.87
N ALA A 31 -11.85 0.01 -2.21
CA ALA A 31 -12.09 -0.76 -3.42
C ALA A 31 -13.43 -1.49 -3.41
N ILE A 32 -13.88 -1.99 -2.25
CA ILE A 32 -15.19 -2.63 -2.10
C ILE A 32 -16.31 -1.60 -2.24
N GLU A 33 -16.19 -0.46 -1.54
CA GLU A 33 -17.17 0.63 -1.57
C GLU A 33 -17.32 1.25 -2.97
N GLY A 34 -16.21 1.45 -3.67
CA GLY A 34 -16.17 2.03 -5.02
C GLY A 34 -16.30 1.02 -6.16
N GLY A 35 -16.41 -0.28 -5.88
CA GLY A 35 -16.43 -1.33 -6.91
C GLY A 35 -15.14 -1.42 -7.75
N ASN A 36 -14.00 -0.99 -7.21
CA ASN A 36 -12.72 -0.92 -7.93
C ASN A 36 -11.92 -2.22 -7.80
N ILE A 37 -12.03 -3.09 -8.81
CA ILE A 37 -11.32 -4.38 -8.87
C ILE A 37 -9.79 -4.21 -8.88
N GLU A 38 -9.25 -3.17 -9.51
CA GLU A 38 -7.80 -2.93 -9.53
C GLU A 38 -7.26 -2.64 -8.13
N GLY A 39 -7.95 -1.77 -7.38
CA GLY A 39 -7.64 -1.47 -5.98
C GLY A 39 -7.70 -2.71 -5.09
N TRP A 40 -8.72 -3.55 -5.28
CA TRP A 40 -8.86 -4.81 -4.54
C TRP A 40 -7.71 -5.79 -4.81
N ARG A 41 -7.28 -5.93 -6.09
CA ARG A 41 -6.16 -6.79 -6.47
C ARG A 41 -4.83 -6.30 -5.92
N LEU A 42 -4.64 -4.98 -5.90
CA LEU A 42 -3.44 -4.36 -5.34
C LEU A 42 -3.38 -4.56 -3.82
N ALA A 43 -4.50 -4.32 -3.11
CA ALA A 43 -4.61 -4.58 -1.68
C ALA A 43 -4.29 -6.04 -1.31
N ARG A 44 -4.73 -7.00 -2.13
CA ARG A 44 -4.38 -8.41 -1.91
C ARG A 44 -2.89 -8.68 -2.06
N ARG A 45 -2.24 -8.12 -3.09
CA ARG A 45 -0.78 -8.23 -3.29
C ARG A 45 0.01 -7.58 -2.16
N MET A 46 -0.48 -6.46 -1.62
CA MET A 46 0.08 -5.81 -0.44
C MET A 46 0.05 -6.72 0.80
N ARG A 47 -1.08 -7.39 1.03
CA ARG A 47 -1.24 -8.32 2.14
C ARG A 47 -0.35 -9.55 2.02
N ASP A 48 -0.22 -10.09 0.81
CA ASP A 48 0.49 -11.35 0.56
C ASP A 48 2.01 -11.13 0.33
N ALA A 49 2.50 -9.89 0.40
CA ALA A 49 3.93 -9.59 0.35
C ALA A 49 4.63 -9.99 1.66
N ASP A 50 5.69 -10.79 1.55
CA ASP A 50 6.40 -11.36 2.69
C ASP A 50 7.92 -11.12 2.64
N THR A 51 8.44 -10.71 1.49
CA THR A 51 9.86 -10.40 1.30
C THR A 51 10.10 -8.90 1.12
N LEU A 52 11.27 -8.41 1.52
CA LEU A 52 11.68 -7.02 1.31
C LEU A 52 11.60 -6.60 -0.17
N HIS A 53 11.91 -7.52 -1.09
CA HIS A 53 11.78 -7.26 -2.52
C HIS A 53 10.31 -7.07 -2.93
N GLN A 54 9.42 -7.98 -2.51
CA GLN A 54 7.98 -7.85 -2.76
C GLN A 54 7.41 -6.57 -2.17
N TYR A 55 7.80 -6.19 -0.94
CA TYR A 55 7.37 -4.93 -0.34
C TYR A 55 7.74 -3.73 -1.20
N ARG A 56 8.97 -3.66 -1.71
CA ARG A 56 9.40 -2.56 -2.60
C ARG A 56 8.64 -2.52 -3.93
N VAL A 57 8.39 -3.69 -4.52
CA VAL A 57 7.61 -3.80 -5.76
C VAL A 57 6.20 -3.28 -5.53
N VAL A 58 5.55 -3.72 -4.45
CA VAL A 58 4.18 -3.33 -4.15
C VAL A 58 4.07 -1.87 -3.70
N GLU A 59 5.03 -1.34 -2.93
CA GLU A 59 5.13 0.11 -2.63
C GLU A 59 5.16 0.93 -3.93
N ARG A 60 5.89 0.47 -4.95
CA ARG A 60 5.96 1.13 -6.25
C ARG A 60 4.64 1.03 -7.01
N GLU A 61 4.00 -0.14 -7.03
CA GLU A 61 2.69 -0.33 -7.65
C GLU A 61 1.62 0.54 -6.99
N LEU A 62 1.62 0.63 -5.66
CA LEU A 62 0.75 1.52 -4.90
C LEU A 62 0.96 2.98 -5.29
N LYS A 63 2.21 3.43 -5.38
CA LYS A 63 2.50 4.80 -5.80
C LYS A 63 1.98 5.11 -7.20
N ILE A 64 2.13 4.18 -8.14
CA ILE A 64 1.62 4.33 -9.52
C ILE A 64 0.09 4.36 -9.52
N TYR A 65 -0.55 3.49 -8.74
CA TYR A 65 -1.99 3.44 -8.60
C TYR A 65 -2.55 4.77 -8.05
N LEU A 66 -1.97 5.28 -6.97
CA LEU A 66 -2.37 6.56 -6.37
C LEU A 66 -2.21 7.72 -7.37
N GLN A 67 -1.09 7.77 -8.10
CA GLN A 67 -0.87 8.76 -9.16
C GLN A 67 -1.93 8.68 -10.27
N ARG A 68 -2.31 7.48 -10.69
CA ARG A 68 -3.31 7.26 -11.73
C ARG A 68 -4.71 7.69 -11.31
N HIS A 69 -5.07 7.43 -10.05
CA HIS A 69 -6.39 7.74 -9.51
C HIS A 69 -6.49 9.12 -8.87
N SER A 70 -5.41 9.93 -8.94
CA SER A 70 -5.31 11.24 -8.26
C SER A 70 -5.64 11.16 -6.75
N LEU A 71 -5.35 10.01 -6.14
CA LEU A 71 -5.57 9.75 -4.72
C LEU A 71 -4.32 10.16 -3.94
N SER A 72 -4.53 10.77 -2.77
CA SER A 72 -3.45 11.04 -1.84
C SER A 72 -3.13 9.78 -1.03
N LEU A 73 -1.87 9.62 -0.59
CA LEU A 73 -1.52 8.62 0.43
C LEU A 73 -2.33 8.79 1.71
N SER A 74 -2.80 10.02 2.00
CA SER A 74 -3.67 10.33 3.13
C SER A 74 -5.08 9.75 3.02
N ASP A 75 -5.53 9.41 1.80
CA ASP A 75 -6.85 8.84 1.57
C ASP A 75 -6.85 7.31 1.79
N VAL A 76 -5.66 6.72 2.00
CA VAL A 76 -5.46 5.26 2.07
C VAL A 76 -4.58 4.86 3.28
N ALA A 77 -4.33 5.77 4.25
CA ALA A 77 -3.43 5.56 5.39
C ALA A 77 -3.81 6.30 6.68
#